data_AF-A0A849EJ23-F1
#
_entry.id   AF-A0A849EJ23-F1
#
_cell.length_a   1.000
_cell.length_b   1.000
_cell.length_c   1.000
_cell.angle_alpha   90.00
_cell.angle_beta   90.00
_cell.angle_gamma   90.00
#
_symmetry.space_group_name_H-M   'P 1'
#
loop_
_entity.id
_entity.type
_entity.pdbx_description
1 polymer ?
#
loop_
_entity_poly.entity_id
_entity_poly.type
_entity_poly.pdbx_seq_one_letter_code
_entity_poly.pdbx_strand_id
1 'polypeptide(L)' 'LGIDVYEQEENLFFKDLSERIIQDDDILRLISYPNVLITSHQAYFTREAMDEITLTTLDNIKSFDKNLPLVNEVK' A
#
# COMPACT_ATOMS: atom_id res chain seq x y z
N LEU A 1 -17.69 -8.82 3.00
CA LEU A 1 -16.60 -8.13 3.74
C LEU A 1 -15.64 -7.59 2.71
N GLY A 2 -15.26 -6.32 2.80
CA GLY A 2 -14.21 -5.72 1.96
C GLY A 2 -13.13 -5.18 2.87
N ILE A 3 -11.88 -5.65 2.72
CA ILE A 3 -10.73 -5.16 3.50
C ILE A 3 -9.56 -4.90 2.56
N ASP A 4 -8.82 -3.82 2.83
CA ASP A 4 -7.61 -3.43 2.09
C ASP A 4 -6.32 -3.63 2.90
N VAL A 5 -6.48 -3.96 4.19
CA VAL A 5 -5.41 -4.16 5.16
C VAL A 5 -5.69 -5.44 5.95
N TYR A 6 -4.63 -6.12 6.35
CA TYR A 6 -4.69 -7.30 7.20
C TYR A 6 -3.54 -7.30 8.21
N GLU A 7 -3.81 -7.69 9.45
CA GLU A 7 -2.85 -7.53 10.57
C GLU A 7 -1.50 -8.23 10.33
N GLN A 8 -1.48 -9.38 9.64
CA GLN A 8 -0.27 -10.17 9.38
C GLN A 8 0.16 -10.10 7.90
N GLU A 9 -0.11 -8.98 7.23
CA GLU A 9 0.10 -8.82 5.79
C GLU A 9 1.57 -8.71 5.35
N GLU A 10 2.52 -8.41 6.25
CA GLU A 10 3.94 -8.13 5.91
C GLU A 10 4.59 -9.21 5.03
N ASN A 11 4.18 -10.47 5.21
CA ASN A 11 4.72 -11.60 4.47
C ASN A 11 3.90 -12.02 3.24
N LEU A 12 2.74 -11.40 3.05
CA LEU A 12 1.72 -11.82 2.09
C LEU A 12 1.49 -10.78 0.99
N PHE A 13 1.40 -9.50 1.37
CA PHE A 13 1.05 -8.44 0.44
C PHE A 13 2.27 -7.99 -0.39
N PHE A 14 2.00 -7.50 -1.59
CA PHE A 14 3.00 -7.06 -2.58
C PHE A 14 4.02 -8.14 -3.00
N LYS A 15 3.70 -9.42 -2.82
CA LYS A 15 4.52 -10.56 -3.24
C LYS A 15 3.72 -11.47 -4.17
N ASP A 16 4.42 -12.09 -5.12
CA ASP A 16 3.84 -13.20 -5.88
C ASP A 16 4.02 -14.49 -5.09
N LEU A 17 2.90 -15.04 -4.61
CA LEU A 17 2.82 -16.29 -3.85
C LEU A 17 2.05 -17.38 -4.60
N SER A 18 1.84 -17.22 -5.91
CA SER A 18 1.06 -18.16 -6.74
C SER A 18 1.60 -19.60 -6.72
N GLU A 19 2.91 -19.76 -6.57
CA GLU A 19 3.59 -21.08 -6.49
C GLU A 19 3.95 -21.50 -5.06
N ARG A 20 3.44 -20.79 -4.03
CA ARG A 20 3.79 -21.04 -2.63
C ARG A 20 2.57 -21.35 -1.79
N ILE A 21 2.75 -22.25 -0.83
CA ILE A 21 1.71 -22.53 0.18
C ILE A 21 1.75 -21.41 1.22
N ILE A 22 0.66 -20.64 1.29
CA ILE A 22 0.41 -19.68 2.36
C ILE A 22 0.14 -20.46 3.64
N GLN A 23 0.86 -20.16 4.72
CA GLN A 23 0.72 -20.86 6.02
C GLN A 23 -0.30 -20.19 6.95
N ASP A 24 -0.84 -19.06 6.53
CA ASP A 24 -1.83 -18.29 7.28
C ASP A 24 -3.23 -18.83 6.98
N ASP A 25 -3.75 -19.64 7.90
CA ASP A 25 -5.05 -20.28 7.76
C ASP A 25 -6.21 -19.28 7.78
N ASP A 26 -6.07 -18.15 8.47
CA ASP A 26 -7.12 -17.15 8.58
C ASP A 26 -7.30 -16.38 7.27
N ILE A 27 -6.20 -15.94 6.65
CA ILE A 27 -6.29 -15.25 5.36
C ILE A 27 -6.75 -16.20 4.26
N LEU A 28 -6.30 -17.46 4.27
CA LEU A 28 -6.74 -18.47 3.30
C LEU A 28 -8.24 -18.72 3.43
N ARG A 29 -8.75 -18.84 4.67
CA ARG A 29 -10.18 -18.98 4.92
C ARG A 29 -10.96 -17.76 4.43
N LEU A 30 -10.48 -16.55 4.71
CA LEU A 30 -11.14 -15.32 4.27
C LEU A 30 -11.19 -15.20 2.74
N ILE A 31 -10.07 -15.46 2.04
CA ILE A 31 -10.01 -15.42 0.57
C ILE A 31 -10.93 -16.48 -0.06
N SER A 32 -11.16 -17.61 0.62
CA SER A 32 -12.02 -18.68 0.09
C SER A 32 -13.52 -18.32 0.04
N TYR A 33 -13.96 -17.30 0.79
CA TYR A 33 -15.37 -16.96 0.87
C TYR A 33 -15.84 -16.12 -0.34
N PRO A 34 -16.93 -16.50 -1.01
CA PRO A 34 -17.39 -15.82 -2.23
C PRO A 34 -17.91 -14.40 -1.98
N ASN A 35 -18.15 -14.02 -0.73
CA ASN A 35 -18.63 -12.71 -0.30
C ASN A 35 -17.53 -11.88 0.42
N VAL A 36 -16.26 -12.28 0.28
CA VAL A 36 -15.11 -11.57 0.83
C VAL A 36 -14.22 -11.08 -0.31
N LEU A 37 -13.90 -9.79 -0.30
CA LEU A 37 -12.94 -9.16 -1.18
C LEU A 37 -11.79 -8.63 -0.32
N ILE A 38 -10.57 -9.06 -0.64
CA ILE A 38 -9.34 -8.60 -0.01
C ILE A 38 -8.49 -7.96 -1.10
N THR A 39 -8.07 -6.73 -0.86
CA THR A 39 -7.08 -6.02 -1.68
C THR A 39 -5.84 -5.73 -0.85
N SER A 40 -4.69 -5.60 -1.50
CA SER A 40 -3.40 -5.42 -0.82
C SER A 40 -2.95 -3.96 -0.85
N HIS A 41 -3.44 -3.15 0.10
CA HIS A 41 -3.11 -1.73 0.23
C HIS A 41 -3.36 -0.97 -1.09
N GLN A 42 -4.42 -1.29 -1.80
CA GLN A 42 -4.73 -0.71 -3.11
C GLN A 42 -5.70 0.49 -3.01
N ALA A 43 -6.18 0.85 -1.82
CA ALA A 43 -7.10 1.98 -1.65
C ALA A 43 -6.50 3.31 -2.16
N TYR A 44 -5.17 3.49 -2.06
CA TYR A 44 -4.49 4.68 -2.56
C TYR A 44 -4.18 4.63 -4.07
N PHE A 45 -4.39 3.49 -4.73
CA PHE A 45 -3.90 3.26 -6.10
C PHE A 45 -4.86 3.83 -7.16
N THR A 46 -5.13 5.12 -7.07
CA THR A 46 -5.86 5.91 -8.07
C THR A 46 -4.90 6.80 -8.87
N ARG A 47 -5.32 7.23 -10.05
CA ARG A 47 -4.51 8.15 -10.88
C ARG A 47 -4.19 9.43 -10.12
N GLU A 48 -5.22 10.02 -9.50
CA GLU A 48 -5.14 11.30 -8.80
C GLU A 48 -4.20 11.20 -7.59
N ALA A 49 -4.30 10.13 -6.80
CA ALA A 49 -3.42 9.94 -5.65
C ALA A 49 -1.97 9.71 -6.08
N MET A 50 -1.74 8.92 -7.13
CA MET A 50 -0.38 8.70 -7.66
C MET A 50 0.24 9.97 -8.25
N ASP A 51 -0.56 10.80 -8.92
CA ASP A 51 -0.13 12.10 -9.44
C ASP A 51 0.27 13.03 -8.28
N GLU A 52 -0.55 13.16 -7.23
CA GLU A 52 -0.27 14.01 -6.07
C GLU A 52 0.94 13.52 -5.25
N ILE A 53 1.07 12.21 -5.03
CA ILE A 53 2.25 11.62 -4.38
C ILE A 53 3.51 12.00 -5.16
N THR A 54 3.47 11.88 -6.49
CA THR A 54 4.62 12.18 -7.36
C THR A 54 4.98 13.66 -7.31
N LEU A 55 4.00 14.55 -7.50
CA LEU A 55 4.21 16.01 -7.50
C LEU A 55 4.74 16.50 -6.15
N THR A 56 4.10 16.08 -5.05
CA THR A 56 4.51 16.45 -3.69
C THR A 56 5.92 15.96 -3.38
N THR A 57 6.25 14.73 -3.78
CA THR A 57 7.61 14.18 -3.59
C THR A 57 8.65 14.99 -4.35
N LEU A 58 8.40 15.31 -5.62
CA LEU A 58 9.32 16.12 -6.43
C LEU A 58 9.49 17.53 -5.86
N ASP A 59 8.43 18.15 -5.35
CA ASP A 59 8.50 19.49 -4.79
C ASP A 59 9.21 19.51 -3.42
N ASN A 60 9.07 18.47 -2.61
CA ASN A 60 9.87 18.27 -1.40
C ASN A 60 11.37 18.19 -1.75
N ILE A 61 11.73 17.40 -2.77
CA ILE A 61 13.12 17.26 -3.25
C ILE A 61 13.67 18.60 -3.75
N LYS A 62 12.91 19.34 -4.58
CA LYS A 62 13.33 20.67 -5.07
C LYS A 62 13.49 21.68 -3.95
N SER A 63 12.62 21.64 -2.94
CA SER A 63 12.69 22.54 -1.80
C SER A 63 13.94 22.26 -0.97
N PHE A 64 14.28 20.98 -0.77
CA PHE A 64 15.52 20.55 -0.15
C PHE A 64 16.76 21.01 -0.92
N ASP A 65 16.83 20.74 -2.22
CA ASP A 65 17.95 21.14 -3.09
C ASP A 65 18.22 22.66 -3.06
N LYS A 66 17.15 23.46 -3.00
CA LYS A 66 17.22 24.92 -2.98
C LYS A 66 17.38 25.52 -1.58
N ASN A 67 17.52 24.72 -0.53
CA ASN A 67 17.50 25.17 0.87
C ASN A 67 16.27 26.05 1.20
N LEU A 68 15.12 25.70 0.62
CA LEU A 68 13.84 26.34 0.92
C LEU A 68 13.19 25.66 2.14
N PRO A 69 12.17 26.29 2.77
CA PRO A 69 11.44 25.67 3.88
C PRO A 69 10.84 24.31 3.51
N LEU A 70 11.09 23.31 4.36
CA LEU A 70 10.63 21.93 4.16
C LEU A 70 9.27 21.72 4.84
N VAL A 71 8.18 21.98 4.11
CA VAL A 71 6.81 21.90 4.66
C VAL A 71 6.45 20.51 5.18
N ASN A 72 6.93 19.47 4.51
CA ASN A 72 6.64 18.06 4.82
C ASN A 72 7.82 17.35 5.50
N GLU A 73 8.69 18.08 6.20
CA GLU A 73 9.80 17.48 6.96
C GLU A 73 9.27 16.56 8.07
N VAL A 74 9.80 15.35 8.13
CA VAL A 74 9.54 14.39 9.22
C VAL A 74 10.64 14.57 10.27
N LYS A 75 10.25 14.82 11.52
CA LYS A 75 11.16 15.02 12.66
C LYS A 75 11.44 13.74 13.42
#